data_AF-A0A0E3WPU3-F1
#
_entry.id   AF-A0A0E3WPU3-F1
#
_cell.length_a   1.000
_cell.length_b   1.000
_cell.length_c   1.000
_cell.angle_alpha   90.00
_cell.angle_beta   90.00
_cell.angle_gamma   90.00
#
_symmetry.space_group_name_H-M   'P 1'
#
loop_
_entity.id
_entity.type
_entity.pdbx_description
1 polymer ?
#
loop_
_entity_poly.entity_id
_entity_poly.type
_entity_poly.pdbx_seq_one_letter_code
_entity_poly.pdbx_strand_id
1 'polypeptide(L)'
;MPEAEYTKWKSDMWDSINNKTRNNAFWTLIEQAKNRGWETLLIEKSLIPNDYSYVDEEGIFISEKEMKNVSGVLFRDKWNNITFHPNPFCDIEINDPRILNIK
;
A
#
# COMPACT_ATOMS: atom_id res chain seq x y z
N MET A 1 -31.09 -2.87 9.94
CA MET A 1 -31.11 -3.17 8.50
C MET A 1 -31.17 -4.69 8.34
N PRO A 2 -32.09 -5.24 7.53
CA PRO A 2 -32.13 -6.66 7.20
C PRO A 2 -30.78 -7.16 6.65
N GLU A 3 -30.45 -8.43 6.86
CA GLU A 3 -29.16 -9.03 6.50
C GLU A 3 -28.83 -8.94 5.00
N ALA A 4 -29.83 -9.12 4.14
CA ALA A 4 -29.68 -8.98 2.69
C ALA A 4 -29.37 -7.53 2.27
N GLU A 5 -30.01 -6.55 2.90
CA GLU A 5 -29.74 -5.13 2.65
C GLU A 5 -28.35 -4.72 3.16
N TYR A 6 -27.93 -5.25 4.32
CA TYR A 6 -26.58 -5.02 4.84
C TYR A 6 -25.49 -5.60 3.94
N THR A 7 -25.70 -6.81 3.44
CA THR A 7 -24.75 -7.48 2.54
C THR A 7 -24.61 -6.70 1.23
N LYS A 8 -25.72 -6.26 0.65
CA LYS A 8 -25.72 -5.44 -0.57
C LYS A 8 -25.03 -4.09 -0.35
N TRP A 9 -25.41 -3.36 0.70
CA TRP A 9 -24.79 -2.07 1.03
C TRP A 9 -23.27 -2.19 1.21
N LYS A 10 -22.80 -3.25 1.89
CA LYS A 10 -21.37 -3.51 2.07
C LYS A 10 -20.65 -3.75 0.73
N SER A 11 -21.28 -4.51 -0.18
CA SER A 11 -20.73 -4.76 -1.52
C SER A 11 -20.64 -3.47 -2.34
N ASP A 12 -21.73 -2.70 -2.40
CA ASP A 12 -21.81 -1.45 -3.16
C ASP A 12 -20.79 -0.41 -2.63
N MET A 13 -20.64 -0.33 -1.30
CA MET A 13 -19.62 0.49 -0.66
C MET A 13 -18.20 0.03 -1.06
N TRP A 14 -17.95 -1.28 -1.07
CA TRP A 14 -16.65 -1.81 -1.47
C TRP A 14 -16.30 -1.54 -2.92
N ASP A 15 -17.26 -1.71 -3.83
CA ASP A 15 -17.06 -1.39 -5.23
C ASP A 15 -16.78 0.10 -5.44
N SER A 16 -17.46 0.97 -4.68
CA SER A 16 -17.22 2.42 -4.70
C SER A 16 -15.79 2.76 -4.25
N ILE A 17 -15.36 2.22 -3.11
CA ILE A 17 -14.01 2.45 -2.57
C ILE A 17 -12.95 1.92 -3.53
N ASN A 18 -13.11 0.68 -4.01
CA ASN A 18 -12.17 0.07 -4.95
C ASN A 18 -12.06 0.87 -6.25
N ASN A 19 -13.18 1.34 -6.80
CA ASN A 19 -13.18 2.15 -8.01
C ASN A 19 -12.52 3.53 -7.77
N LYS A 20 -12.79 4.18 -6.64
CA LYS A 20 -12.17 5.47 -6.29
C LYS A 20 -10.65 5.31 -6.15
N THR A 21 -10.21 4.28 -5.43
CA THR A 21 -8.78 4.03 -5.19
C THR A 21 -8.05 3.62 -6.46
N ARG A 22 -8.63 2.76 -7.30
CA ARG A 22 -8.02 2.31 -8.58
C ARG A 22 -7.93 3.41 -9.64
N ASN A 23 -8.85 4.38 -9.61
CA ASN A 23 -8.82 5.53 -10.52
C ASN A 23 -7.88 6.65 -10.05
N ASN A 24 -7.23 6.49 -8.89
CA ASN A 24 -6.26 7.46 -8.42
C ASN A 24 -4.92 7.28 -9.15
N ALA A 25 -4.25 8.38 -9.47
CA ALA A 25 -2.95 8.39 -10.13
C ALA A 25 -1.89 7.57 -9.37
N PHE A 26 -1.98 7.50 -8.03
CA PHE A 26 -1.07 6.67 -7.25
C PHE A 26 -1.28 5.16 -7.38
N TRP A 27 -2.43 4.70 -7.87
CA TRP A 27 -2.68 3.26 -8.01
C TRP A 27 -1.67 2.59 -8.94
N THR A 28 -1.17 3.33 -9.93
CA THR A 28 -0.09 2.84 -10.80
C THR A 28 1.20 2.55 -10.02
N LEU A 29 1.52 3.35 -8.99
CA LEU A 29 2.67 3.12 -8.12
C LEU A 29 2.46 1.89 -7.23
N ILE A 30 1.24 1.67 -6.74
CA ILE A 30 0.87 0.46 -6.00
C ILE A 30 1.05 -0.79 -6.88
N GLU A 31 0.56 -0.77 -8.12
CA GLU A 31 0.74 -1.89 -9.06
C GLU A 31 2.22 -2.13 -9.42
N GLN A 32 3.01 -1.07 -9.60
CA GLN A 32 4.46 -1.20 -9.79
C GLN A 32 5.14 -1.86 -8.60
N ALA A 33 4.79 -1.47 -7.37
CA ALA A 33 5.34 -2.08 -6.16
C ALA A 33 4.90 -3.55 -6.02
N LYS A 34 3.65 -3.89 -6.32
CA LYS A 34 3.18 -5.29 -6.38
C LYS A 34 3.99 -6.12 -7.34
N ASN A 35 4.21 -5.62 -8.57
CA ASN A 35 5.02 -6.31 -9.60
C ASN A 35 6.49 -6.48 -9.21
N ARG A 36 6.98 -5.73 -8.21
CA ARG A 36 8.32 -5.87 -7.62
C ARG A 36 8.36 -6.82 -6.42
N GLY A 37 7.25 -7.49 -6.09
CA GLY A 37 7.17 -8.46 -4.99
C GLY A 37 6.73 -7.89 -3.64
N TRP A 38 6.26 -6.63 -3.59
CA TRP A 38 5.82 -6.00 -2.33
C TRP A 38 4.37 -6.29 -1.95
N GLU A 39 3.63 -7.07 -2.74
CA GLU A 39 2.19 -7.30 -2.56
C GLU A 39 1.81 -7.75 -1.14
N THR A 40 2.52 -8.74 -0.59
CA THR A 40 2.26 -9.25 0.78
C THR A 40 2.36 -8.14 1.82
N LEU A 41 3.40 -7.31 1.75
CA LEU A 41 3.61 -6.20 2.69
C LEU A 41 2.51 -5.15 2.55
N LEU A 42 2.14 -4.80 1.31
CA LEU A 42 1.11 -3.80 1.04
C LEU A 42 -0.27 -4.24 1.53
N ILE A 43 -0.59 -5.54 1.43
CA ILE A 43 -1.82 -6.11 2.00
C ILE A 43 -1.77 -6.10 3.53
N GLU A 44 -0.68 -6.59 4.12
CA GLU A 44 -0.50 -6.65 5.57
C GLU A 44 -0.64 -5.26 6.22
N LYS A 45 -0.06 -4.24 5.58
CA LYS A 45 -0.10 -2.85 6.06
C LYS A 45 -1.32 -2.06 5.56
N SER A 46 -2.31 -2.72 4.95
CA SER A 46 -3.57 -2.08 4.51
C SER A 46 -3.38 -0.94 3.49
N LEU A 47 -2.31 -1.01 2.69
CA LEU A 47 -2.03 -0.06 1.60
C LEU A 47 -2.72 -0.47 0.29
N ILE A 48 -3.08 -1.75 0.17
CA ILE A 48 -4.01 -2.25 -0.85
C ILE A 48 -5.36 -2.48 -0.16
N PRO A 49 -6.48 -1.95 -0.71
CA PRO A 49 -7.79 -2.23 -0.17
C PRO A 49 -8.05 -3.73 -0.04
N ASN A 50 -8.53 -4.15 1.12
CA ASN A 50 -8.92 -5.53 1.42
C ASN A 50 -10.15 -5.55 2.34
N ASP A 51 -10.65 -6.73 2.71
CA ASP A 51 -11.99 -6.97 3.26
C ASP A 51 -12.48 -6.07 4.42
N TYR A 52 -11.60 -5.26 5.03
CA TYR A 52 -11.93 -4.26 6.07
C TYR A 52 -11.05 -2.99 6.07
N SER A 53 -10.24 -2.74 5.03
CA SER A 53 -9.33 -1.59 5.03
C SER A 53 -9.20 -0.95 3.65
N TYR A 54 -9.02 0.37 3.64
CA TYR A 54 -8.72 1.14 2.44
C TYR A 54 -7.86 2.37 2.79
N VAL A 55 -7.15 2.86 1.79
CA VAL A 55 -6.38 4.10 1.86
C VAL A 55 -7.32 5.25 1.51
N ASP A 56 -7.56 6.16 2.45
CA ASP A 56 -8.44 7.32 2.23
C ASP A 56 -7.70 8.48 1.53
N GLU A 57 -6.44 8.69 1.90
CA GLU A 57 -5.57 9.75 1.38
C GLU A 57 -4.20 9.22 0.93
N GLU A 58 -3.60 9.90 -0.03
CA GLU A 58 -2.25 9.58 -0.50
C GLU A 58 -1.22 9.86 0.60
N GLY A 59 -0.36 8.87 0.88
CA GLY A 59 0.70 9.01 1.85
C GLY A 59 1.95 9.69 1.28
N ILE A 60 2.76 10.31 2.15
CA ILE A 60 3.97 11.05 1.77
C ILE A 60 4.96 10.24 0.91
N PHE A 61 5.06 8.93 1.13
CA PHE A 61 5.95 8.05 0.37
C PHE A 61 5.58 7.88 -1.11
N ILE A 62 4.36 8.28 -1.45
CA ILE A 62 3.82 8.25 -2.80
C ILE A 62 3.80 9.68 -3.36
N SER A 63 3.35 10.66 -2.57
CA SER A 63 3.13 12.03 -3.04
C SER A 63 4.40 12.87 -3.15
N GLU A 64 5.40 12.63 -2.29
CA GLU A 64 6.64 13.42 -2.25
C GLU A 64 7.75 12.74 -3.06
N LYS A 65 8.33 13.47 -4.01
CA LYS A 65 9.36 12.93 -4.91
C LYS A 65 10.63 12.55 -4.14
N GLU A 66 10.94 13.30 -3.10
CA GLU A 66 12.11 13.15 -2.24
C GLU A 66 12.08 11.81 -1.51
N MET A 67 10.88 11.28 -1.21
CA MET A 67 10.71 10.00 -0.53
C MET A 67 11.14 8.81 -1.38
N LYS A 68 11.35 8.99 -2.69
CA LYS A 68 11.96 7.96 -3.54
C LYS A 68 13.39 7.64 -3.15
N ASN A 69 14.09 8.59 -2.51
CA ASN A 69 15.47 8.41 -2.02
C ASN A 69 15.54 7.76 -0.64
N VAL A 70 14.40 7.44 -0.03
CA VAL A 70 14.34 6.85 1.31
C VAL A 70 14.29 5.33 1.19
N SER A 71 15.26 4.65 1.78
CA SER A 71 15.41 3.19 1.68
C SER A 71 14.45 2.40 2.55
N GLY A 72 13.96 2.97 3.65
CA GLY A 72 13.16 2.26 4.64
C GLY A 72 12.02 3.07 5.21
N VAL A 73 10.99 2.37 5.67
CA VAL A 73 9.78 2.91 6.26
C VAL A 73 9.54 2.29 7.64
N LEU A 74 9.04 3.11 8.57
CA LEU A 74 8.60 2.65 9.88
C LEU A 74 7.07 2.59 9.87
N PHE A 75 6.52 1.39 10.08
CA PHE A 75 5.10 1.21 10.31
C PHE A 75 4.84 1.20 11.80
N ARG A 76 3.89 2.02 12.25
CA ARG A 76 3.36 1.99 13.60
C ARG A 76 1.97 1.37 13.58
N ASP A 77 1.77 0.31 14.34
CA ASP A 77 0.45 -0.31 14.47
C ASP A 77 -0.41 0.36 15.55
N LYS A 78 -1.66 -0.11 15.69
CA LYS A 78 -2.62 0.39 16.68
C LYS A 78 -2.22 0.17 18.14
N TRP A 79 -1.22 -0.68 18.39
CA TRP A 79 -0.67 -0.97 19.71
C TRP A 79 0.66 -0.25 19.97
N ASN A 80 1.07 0.65 19.06
CA ASN A 80 2.34 1.38 19.08
C ASN A 80 3.58 0.52 18.86
N ASN A 81 3.44 -0.70 18.34
CA ASN A 81 4.60 -1.44 17.89
C ASN A 81 5.12 -0.80 16.62
N ILE A 82 6.45 -0.74 16.52
CA ILE A 82 7.14 -0.16 15.36
C ILE A 82 7.84 -1.30 14.63
N THR A 83 7.54 -1.47 13.34
CA THR A 83 8.26 -2.40 12.46
C THR A 83 8.96 -1.64 11.34
N PHE A 84 10.21 -2.03 11.06
CA PHE A 84 10.99 -1.48 9.96
C PHE A 84 10.87 -2.38 8.74
N HIS A 85 10.59 -1.78 7.58
CA HIS A 85 10.56 -2.47 6.30
C HIS A 85 11.28 -1.63 5.24
N PRO A 86 11.82 -2.24 4.18
CA PRO A 86 12.28 -1.46 3.04
C PRO A 86 11.12 -0.68 2.40
N ASN A 87 11.39 0.51 1.89
CA ASN A 87 10.42 1.34 1.21
C ASN A 87 10.01 0.70 -0.14
N PRO A 88 8.75 0.29 -0.34
CA PRO A 88 8.31 -0.31 -1.59
C PRO A 88 8.19 0.69 -2.75
N PHE A 89 8.18 1.99 -2.44
CA PHE A 89 8.02 3.10 -3.40
C PHE A 89 9.33 3.82 -3.72
N CYS A 90 10.46 3.34 -3.19
CA CYS A 90 11.76 3.93 -3.49
C CYS A 90 12.17 3.68 -4.96
N ASP A 91 13.21 4.38 -5.37
CA ASP A 91 13.88 4.07 -6.64
C ASP A 91 14.44 2.64 -6.61
N ILE A 92 14.36 1.98 -7.77
CA ILE A 92 14.63 0.54 -7.90
C ILE A 92 16.04 0.16 -7.48
N GLU A 93 16.97 1.12 -7.53
CA GLU A 93 18.37 0.95 -7.16
C GLU A 93 18.58 0.92 -5.63
N ILE A 94 17.69 1.51 -4.83
CA ILE A 94 17.93 1.70 -3.39
C ILE A 94 17.67 0.43 -2.58
N ASN A 95 16.72 -0.38 -3.01
CA ASN A 95 16.37 -1.67 -2.39
C ASN A 95 16.63 -2.83 -3.34
N ASP A 96 17.62 -2.70 -4.23
CA ASP A 96 17.99 -3.75 -5.17
C ASP A 96 18.69 -4.91 -4.42
N PRO A 97 18.08 -6.11 -4.35
CA PRO A 97 18.69 -7.25 -3.67
C PRO A 97 20.03 -7.69 -4.31
N ARG A 98 20.33 -7.26 -5.54
CA ARG A 98 21.62 -7.53 -6.21
C ARG A 98 22.78 -6.75 -5.60
N ILE A 99 22.53 -5.63 -4.92
CA ILE A 99 23.57 -4.83 -4.25
C ILE A 99 24.24 -5.60 -3.11
N LEU A 100 23.52 -6.52 -2.48
CA LEU A 100 24.08 -7.38 -1.43
C LEU A 100 25.02 -8.46 -1.98
N ASN A 101 25.00 -8.71 -3.29
CA ASN A 101 25.83 -9.70 -3.97
C ASN A 101 27.05 -9.05 -4.66
N ILE A 102 27.77 -8.17 -3.96
CA ILE A 102 29.12 -7.78 -4.39
C ILE A 102 30.03 -8.99 -4.14
N LYS A 103 30.38 -9.69 -5.22
CA LYS A 103 31.44 -10.71 -5.24
C LYS A 103 32.81 -10.06 -5.29
#